data_AF-X1NII9-F1
#
_entry.id   AF-X1NII9-F1
#
_cell.length_a   1.000
_cell.length_b   1.000
_cell.length_c   1.000
_cell.angle_alpha   90.00
_cell.angle_beta   90.00
_cell.angle_gamma   90.00
#
_symmetry.space_group_name_H-M   'P 1'
#
loop_
_entity.id
_entity.type
_entity.pdbx_description
1 polymer ?
#
loop_
_entity_poly.entity_id
_entity_poly.type
_entity_poly.pdbx_seq_one_letter_code
_entity_poly.pdbx_strand_id
1 'polypeptide(L)'
;MVTLADVARNNGHKPISEVAMCRVASVTIAHYWREQYKITNGIDCHSCSKAQRQKCRKDWVYPDCPKAIRLEYLSKPITDGDGNLTELGELIADDKAIDLDAWLDDKTFIAGCPQRLIDIADKRVNGIPLNNADKLYLGKWRKREQKRLID
;
A
#
# COMPACT_ATOMS: atom_id res chain seq x y z
N MET A 1 18.08 -5.69 -8.31
CA MET A 1 17.00 -5.55 -7.31
C MET A 1 17.46 -6.25 -6.04
N VAL A 2 17.41 -5.61 -4.87
CA VAL A 2 17.77 -6.25 -3.59
C VAL A 2 16.52 -6.93 -3.05
N THR A 3 16.56 -8.24 -2.87
CA THR A 3 15.43 -9.03 -2.36
C THR A 3 15.55 -9.32 -0.87
N LEU A 4 14.45 -9.71 -0.22
CA LEU A 4 14.45 -10.20 1.17
C LEU A 4 15.41 -11.38 1.34
N ALA A 5 15.52 -12.26 0.35
CA ALA A 5 16.45 -13.39 0.36
C ALA A 5 17.92 -12.93 0.30
N ASP A 6 18.24 -11.87 -0.45
CA ASP A 6 19.60 -11.30 -0.50
C ASP A 6 19.98 -10.67 0.83
N VAL A 7 19.04 -9.99 1.49
CA VAL A 7 19.26 -9.40 2.81
C VAL A 7 19.40 -10.50 3.86
N ALA A 8 18.54 -11.53 3.82
CA ALA A 8 18.60 -12.68 4.73
C ALA A 8 19.96 -13.38 4.69
N ARG A 9 20.48 -13.66 3.48
CA ARG A 9 21.78 -14.31 3.28
C ARG A 9 22.94 -13.52 3.88
N ASN A 10 22.85 -12.19 3.87
CA ASN A 10 23.88 -11.30 4.40
C ASN A 10 23.64 -10.89 5.87
N ASN A 11 22.58 -11.37 6.52
CA ASN A 11 22.20 -10.98 7.88
C ASN A 11 22.84 -11.85 8.99
N GLY A 12 23.87 -12.63 8.66
CA GLY A 12 24.62 -13.44 9.63
C GLY A 12 23.74 -14.41 10.44
N HIS A 13 22.79 -15.07 9.79
CA HIS A 13 21.82 -16.01 10.40
C HIS A 13 20.87 -15.40 11.45
N LYS A 14 20.80 -14.07 11.56
CA LYS A 14 19.82 -13.40 12.41
C LYS A 14 18.46 -13.29 11.70
N PRO A 15 17.34 -13.33 12.44
CA PRO A 15 16.05 -12.98 11.87
C PRO A 15 16.07 -11.55 11.31
N ILE A 16 15.38 -11.33 10.20
CA ILE A 16 15.28 -10.00 9.58
C ILE A 16 14.40 -9.13 10.50
N SER A 17 14.88 -7.95 10.85
CA SER A 17 14.07 -6.99 11.62
C SER A 17 12.95 -6.41 10.77
N GLU A 18 11.85 -6.02 11.40
CA GLU A 18 10.73 -5.35 10.74
C GLU A 18 11.17 -4.13 9.91
N VAL A 19 12.04 -3.30 10.47
CA VAL A 19 12.63 -2.14 9.77
C VAL A 19 13.38 -2.56 8.50
N ALA A 20 14.11 -3.66 8.53
CA ALA A 20 14.80 -4.17 7.35
C ALA A 20 13.80 -4.68 6.29
N MET A 21 12.73 -5.36 6.70
CA MET A 21 11.65 -5.77 5.79
C MET A 21 10.98 -4.56 5.13
N CYS A 22 10.60 -3.54 5.91
CA CYS A 22 10.02 -2.29 5.39
C CYS A 22 10.96 -1.56 4.42
N ARG A 23 12.27 -1.53 4.70
CA ARG A 23 13.27 -0.95 3.79
C ARG A 23 13.35 -1.70 2.47
N VAL A 24 13.37 -3.03 2.51
CA VAL A 24 13.39 -3.84 1.27
C VAL A 24 12.12 -3.61 0.46
N ALA A 25 10.95 -3.56 1.11
CA ALA A 25 9.69 -3.24 0.44
C ALA A 25 9.73 -1.84 -0.20
N SER A 26 10.20 -0.84 0.53
CA SER A 26 10.34 0.54 0.03
C SER A 26 11.29 0.63 -1.18
N VAL A 27 12.44 -0.04 -1.11
CA VAL A 27 13.41 -0.11 -2.22
C VAL A 27 12.83 -0.85 -3.42
N THR A 28 12.06 -1.91 -3.19
CA THR A 28 11.37 -2.70 -4.23
C THR A 28 10.37 -1.84 -4.99
N ILE A 29 9.52 -1.09 -4.28
CA ILE A 29 8.57 -0.14 -4.88
C ILE A 29 9.31 0.92 -5.72
N ALA A 30 10.40 1.48 -5.18
CA ALA A 30 11.20 2.47 -5.90
C ALA A 30 11.86 1.90 -7.18
N HIS A 31 12.28 0.63 -7.17
CA HIS A 31 12.80 -0.05 -8.35
C HIS A 31 11.71 -0.30 -9.39
N TYR A 32 10.55 -0.79 -8.96
CA TYR A 32 9.39 -1.00 -9.83
C TYR A 32 9.03 0.27 -10.60
N TRP A 33 8.86 1.40 -9.89
CA TRP A 33 8.50 2.67 -10.55
C TRP A 33 9.59 3.21 -11.49
N ARG A 34 10.87 2.97 -11.17
CA ARG A 34 11.98 3.33 -12.08
C ARG A 34 11.96 2.49 -13.36
N GLU A 35 11.69 1.19 -13.25
CA GLU A 35 11.56 0.30 -14.40
C GLU A 35 10.36 0.69 -15.26
N GLN A 36 9.20 0.98 -14.65
CA GLN A 36 8.02 1.49 -15.36
C GLN A 36 8.29 2.81 -16.09
N TYR A 37 8.98 3.75 -15.43
CA TYR A 37 9.38 5.01 -16.05
C TYR A 37 10.28 4.78 -17.27
N LYS A 38 11.25 3.85 -17.16
CA LYS A 38 12.15 3.50 -18.27
C LYS A 38 11.40 2.84 -19.43
N ILE A 39 10.44 1.96 -19.16
CA ILE A 39 9.60 1.33 -20.20
C ILE A 39 8.82 2.40 -20.95
N THR A 40 8.26 3.37 -20.23
CA THR A 40 7.41 4.42 -20.81
C THR A 40 8.21 5.49 -21.57
N ASN A 41 9.36 5.92 -21.03
CA ASN A 41 10.12 7.05 -21.54
C ASN A 41 11.40 6.66 -22.31
N GLY A 42 11.78 5.38 -22.28
CA GLY A 42 13.00 4.85 -22.91
C GLY A 42 14.31 5.19 -22.20
N ILE A 43 14.30 6.12 -21.22
CA ILE A 43 15.50 6.60 -20.52
C ILE A 43 15.26 6.72 -19.01
N ASP A 44 16.31 6.46 -18.22
CA ASP A 44 16.28 6.64 -16.76
C ASP A 44 17.62 7.14 -16.20
N CYS A 45 17.60 7.62 -14.96
CA CYS A 45 18.81 8.04 -14.25
C CYS A 45 19.60 6.85 -13.68
N HIS A 46 19.06 5.62 -13.76
CA HIS A 46 19.72 4.41 -13.26
C HIS A 46 20.98 4.09 -14.06
N SER A 47 20.99 4.42 -15.35
CA SER A 47 22.18 4.32 -16.21
C SER A 47 23.21 5.44 -16.02
N CYS A 48 22.93 6.48 -15.22
CA CYS A 48 23.90 7.55 -14.96
C CYS A 48 25.02 7.09 -14.02
N SER A 49 26.26 7.49 -14.34
CA SER A 49 27.43 7.26 -13.51
C SER A 49 27.37 7.99 -12.15
N LYS A 50 28.20 7.55 -11.20
CA LYS A 50 28.32 8.21 -9.89
C LYS A 50 28.71 9.70 -10.02
N ALA A 51 29.64 10.01 -10.92
CA ALA A 51 30.08 11.38 -11.18
C ALA A 51 28.95 12.26 -11.75
N GLN A 52 28.18 11.76 -12.71
CA GLN A 52 27.02 12.47 -13.25
C GLN A 52 25.99 12.75 -12.16
N ARG A 53 25.64 11.76 -11.33
CA ARG A 53 24.69 11.95 -10.23
C ARG A 53 25.19 12.92 -9.17
N GLN A 54 26.49 12.93 -8.90
CA GLN A 54 27.10 13.90 -7.98
C GLN A 54 26.98 15.32 -8.53
N LYS A 55 27.25 15.52 -9.82
CA LYS A 55 27.03 16.80 -10.51
C LYS A 55 25.56 17.22 -10.43
N CYS A 56 24.62 16.31 -10.72
CA CYS A 56 23.18 16.58 -10.58
C CYS A 56 22.79 17.09 -9.20
N ARG A 57 23.33 16.50 -8.13
CA ARG A 57 23.05 16.96 -6.76
C ARG A 57 23.70 18.30 -6.42
N LYS A 58 24.92 18.52 -6.90
CA LYS A 58 25.69 19.74 -6.61
C LYS A 58 25.08 20.96 -7.31
N ASP A 59 24.75 20.80 -8.58
CA ASP A 59 24.38 21.91 -9.46
C ASP A 59 22.85 21.99 -9.67
N TRP A 60 22.07 21.13 -9.00
CA TRP A 60 20.61 21.02 -9.12
C TRP A 60 20.08 20.95 -10.57
N VAL A 61 20.78 20.22 -11.45
CA VAL A 61 20.36 20.06 -12.87
C VAL A 61 19.28 18.99 -13.09
N TYR A 62 18.51 18.65 -12.04
CA TYR A 62 17.41 17.68 -12.14
C TYR A 62 16.25 18.16 -13.03
N PRO A 63 15.78 19.43 -12.95
CA PRO A 63 14.68 19.92 -13.77
C PRO A 63 14.94 19.79 -15.27
N ASP A 64 16.18 20.08 -15.68
CA ASP A 64 16.61 20.05 -17.08
C ASP A 64 17.00 18.65 -17.57
N CYS A 65 17.10 17.67 -16.67
CA CYS A 65 17.57 16.35 -17.04
C CYS A 65 16.45 15.53 -17.70
N PRO A 66 16.63 15.05 -18.95
CA PRO A 66 15.64 14.21 -19.61
C PRO A 66 15.53 12.81 -18.96
N LYS A 67 16.56 12.39 -18.22
CA LYS A 67 16.63 11.10 -17.52
C LYS A 67 16.06 11.17 -16.09
N ALA A 68 15.79 12.36 -15.57
CA ALA A 68 15.19 12.51 -14.25
C ALA A 68 13.71 12.15 -14.33
N ILE A 69 13.21 11.42 -13.32
CA ILE A 69 11.78 11.19 -13.17
C ILE A 69 11.14 12.54 -12.90
N ARG A 70 10.26 12.97 -13.82
CA ARG A 70 9.49 14.20 -13.67
C ARG A 70 8.20 13.89 -12.93
N LEU A 71 7.89 14.72 -11.94
CA LEU A 71 6.55 14.74 -11.35
C LEU A 71 5.69 15.58 -12.28
N GLU A 72 4.56 15.00 -12.71
CA GLU A 72 3.54 15.71 -13.47
C GLU A 72 2.61 16.45 -12.50
N TYR A 73 2.04 17.57 -12.95
CA TYR A 73 1.05 18.31 -12.17
C TYR A 73 -0.32 17.62 -12.30
N LEU A 74 -1.07 17.53 -11.21
CA LEU A 74 -2.44 17.00 -11.26
C LEU A 74 -3.36 17.85 -12.14
N SER A 75 -3.12 19.16 -12.22
CA SER A 75 -3.84 20.08 -13.10
C SER A 75 -3.39 20.05 -14.57
N LYS A 76 -2.54 19.08 -14.96
CA LYS A 76 -2.11 18.94 -16.35
C LYS A 76 -3.33 18.56 -17.21
N PRO A 77 -3.63 19.31 -18.29
CA PRO A 77 -4.72 18.96 -19.18
C PRO A 77 -4.37 17.69 -19.96
N ILE A 78 -5.28 16.71 -19.95
CA ILE A 78 -5.18 15.41 -20.62
C ILE A 78 -6.48 15.14 -21.36
N THR A 79 -6.40 14.41 -22.49
CA THR A 79 -7.57 13.96 -23.23
C THR A 79 -8.15 12.70 -22.59
N ASP A 80 -9.43 12.72 -22.25
CA ASP A 80 -10.16 11.55 -21.76
C ASP A 80 -10.45 10.52 -22.90
N GLY A 81 -11.12 9.42 -22.56
CA GLY A 81 -11.53 8.40 -23.54
C GLY A 81 -12.58 8.86 -24.56
N ASP A 82 -13.27 9.97 -24.30
CA ASP A 82 -14.32 10.56 -25.13
C ASP A 82 -13.82 11.74 -25.99
N GLY A 83 -12.53 12.12 -25.83
CA GLY A 83 -11.89 13.20 -26.58
C GLY A 83 -11.96 14.59 -25.91
N ASN A 84 -12.49 14.71 -24.70
CA ASN A 84 -12.56 15.99 -23.97
C ASN A 84 -11.27 16.26 -23.19
N LEU A 85 -10.99 17.54 -22.94
CA LEU A 85 -9.89 17.96 -22.07
C LEU A 85 -10.36 17.93 -20.60
N THR A 86 -9.67 17.14 -19.78
CA THR A 86 -9.85 16.99 -18.33
C THR A 86 -8.51 17.17 -17.62
N GLU A 87 -8.50 17.38 -16.30
CA GLU A 87 -7.25 17.42 -15.54
C GLU A 87 -6.75 16.01 -15.22
N LEU A 88 -5.43 15.78 -15.24
CA LEU A 88 -4.82 14.49 -14.88
C LEU A 88 -5.34 13.96 -13.53
N GLY A 89 -5.57 14.84 -12.56
CA GLY A 89 -6.11 14.49 -11.25
C GLY A 89 -7.53 13.91 -11.29
N GLU A 90 -8.36 14.30 -12.26
CA GLU A 90 -9.72 13.78 -12.43
C GLU A 90 -9.74 12.37 -13.05
N LEU A 91 -8.67 12.00 -13.77
CA LEU A 91 -8.50 10.67 -14.39
C LEU A 91 -7.86 9.63 -13.45
N ILE A 92 -7.26 10.08 -12.35
CA ILE A 92 -6.81 9.16 -11.32
C ILE A 92 -8.09 8.64 -10.68
N ALA A 93 -8.37 7.35 -10.89
CA ALA A 93 -9.45 6.68 -10.17
C ALA A 93 -9.27 7.01 -8.69
N ASP A 94 -10.26 7.63 -8.09
CA ASP A 94 -10.28 7.70 -6.65
C ASP A 94 -10.73 6.32 -6.17
N ASP A 95 -9.81 5.34 -6.14
CA ASP A 95 -10.02 4.06 -5.45
C ASP A 95 -10.36 4.26 -3.95
N LYS A 96 -10.36 5.53 -3.52
CA LYS A 96 -10.80 6.07 -2.25
C LYS A 96 -11.69 7.30 -2.41
N ALA A 97 -12.85 7.15 -3.04
CA ALA A 97 -14.03 7.61 -2.29
C ALA A 97 -14.11 6.72 -1.03
N ILE A 98 -13.13 6.85 -0.13
CA ILE A 98 -13.13 6.23 1.18
C ILE A 98 -14.39 6.80 1.78
N ASP A 99 -15.34 5.91 1.99
CA ASP A 99 -16.43 6.19 2.89
C ASP A 99 -15.78 6.41 4.26
N LEU A 100 -15.48 7.67 4.55
CA LEU A 100 -14.80 8.09 5.77
C LEU A 100 -15.65 7.70 6.97
N ASP A 101 -16.97 7.72 6.81
CA ASP A 101 -17.93 7.31 7.81
C ASP A 101 -17.85 5.80 8.03
N ALA A 102 -17.89 4.98 6.97
CA ALA A 102 -17.71 3.53 7.10
C ALA A 102 -16.34 3.15 7.68
N TRP A 103 -15.27 3.87 7.31
CA TRP A 103 -13.94 3.60 7.85
C TRP A 103 -13.81 4.00 9.33
N LEU A 104 -14.44 5.10 9.73
CA LEU A 104 -14.52 5.53 11.13
C LEU A 104 -15.40 4.58 11.95
N ASP A 105 -16.52 4.12 11.40
CA ASP A 105 -17.41 3.16 12.02
C ASP A 105 -16.71 1.81 12.21
N ASP A 106 -15.99 1.31 11.20
CA ASP A 106 -15.20 0.08 11.30
C ASP A 106 -14.12 0.20 12.37
N LYS A 107 -13.40 1.32 12.42
CA LYS A 107 -12.38 1.57 13.45
C LYS A 107 -12.99 1.66 14.84
N THR A 108 -14.10 2.38 14.98
CA THR A 108 -14.82 2.52 16.25
C THR A 108 -15.37 1.18 16.71
N PHE A 109 -15.92 0.39 15.80
CA PHE A 109 -16.41 -0.96 16.07
C PHE A 109 -15.27 -1.85 16.54
N ILE A 110 -14.14 -1.89 15.83
CA ILE A 110 -12.97 -2.70 16.21
C ILE A 110 -12.43 -2.26 17.59
N ALA A 111 -12.33 -0.95 17.85
CA ALA A 111 -11.86 -0.42 19.14
C ALA A 111 -12.80 -0.77 20.31
N GLY A 112 -14.12 -0.80 20.07
CA GLY A 112 -15.11 -1.21 21.06
C GLY A 112 -15.36 -2.72 21.12
N CYS A 113 -14.85 -3.49 20.16
CA CYS A 113 -15.10 -4.91 20.04
C CYS A 113 -14.29 -5.68 21.09
N PRO A 114 -14.92 -6.60 21.87
CA PRO A 114 -14.18 -7.48 22.76
C PRO A 114 -13.13 -8.29 21.99
N GLN A 115 -11.88 -8.26 22.46
CA GLN A 115 -10.75 -8.97 21.83
C GLN A 115 -11.06 -10.45 21.52
N ARG A 116 -11.80 -11.11 22.41
CA ARG A 116 -12.20 -12.51 22.24
C ARG A 116 -13.07 -12.75 21.00
N LEU A 117 -13.87 -11.79 20.54
CA LEU A 117 -14.62 -11.90 19.29
C LEU A 117 -13.71 -11.77 18.07
N ILE A 118 -12.67 -10.91 18.15
CA ILE A 118 -11.65 -10.77 17.11
C ILE A 118 -10.91 -12.10 16.95
N ASP A 119 -10.46 -12.71 18.06
CA ASP A 119 -9.77 -14.00 18.04
C ASP A 119 -10.65 -15.12 17.45
N ILE A 120 -11.95 -15.09 17.71
CA ILE A 120 -12.92 -16.03 17.13
C ILE A 120 -13.07 -15.79 15.61
N ALA A 121 -13.08 -14.54 15.16
CA ALA A 121 -13.15 -14.19 13.75
C ALA A 121 -11.90 -14.68 13.00
N ASP A 122 -10.71 -14.43 13.55
CA ASP A 122 -9.44 -14.91 13.00
C ASP A 122 -9.40 -16.43 12.85
N LYS A 123 -9.87 -17.17 13.87
CA LYS A 123 -9.99 -18.64 13.77
C LYS A 123 -10.88 -19.06 12.61
N ARG A 124 -12.02 -18.39 12.39
CA ARG A 124 -12.93 -18.73 11.28
C ARG A 124 -12.34 -18.42 9.92
N VAL A 125 -11.65 -17.29 9.77
CA VAL A 125 -10.98 -16.90 8.51
C VAL A 125 -9.89 -17.91 8.15
N ASN A 126 -9.13 -18.38 9.15
CA ASN A 126 -8.08 -19.37 8.97
C ASN A 126 -8.60 -20.83 8.92
N GLY A 127 -9.91 -21.06 8.94
CA GLY A 127 -10.50 -22.41 8.91
C GLY A 127 -10.27 -23.25 10.18
N ILE A 128 -9.85 -22.64 11.28
CA ILE A 128 -9.58 -23.30 12.56
C ILE A 128 -10.91 -23.60 13.28
N PRO A 129 -11.15 -24.85 13.73
CA PRO A 129 -12.36 -25.19 14.48
C PRO A 129 -12.49 -24.42 15.80
N LEU A 130 -13.67 -23.87 16.07
CA LEU A 130 -13.95 -23.19 17.35
C LEU A 130 -14.14 -24.20 18.49
N ASN A 131 -13.54 -23.90 19.65
CA ASN A 131 -13.78 -24.68 20.87
C ASN A 131 -15.19 -24.40 21.43
N ASN A 132 -15.64 -25.22 22.39
CA ASN A 132 -16.98 -25.07 22.97
C ASN A 132 -17.18 -23.72 23.68
N ALA A 133 -16.15 -23.19 24.34
CA ALA A 133 -16.23 -21.91 25.02
C ALA A 133 -16.41 -20.73 24.04
N ASP A 134 -15.76 -20.78 22.89
CA ASP A 134 -15.80 -19.80 21.81
C ASP A 134 -17.14 -19.86 21.07
N LYS A 135 -17.67 -21.07 20.84
CA LYS A 135 -19.03 -21.26 20.31
C LYS A 135 -20.10 -20.65 21.23
N LEU A 136 -20.00 -20.90 22.53
CA LEU A 136 -20.92 -20.34 23.53
C LEU A 136 -20.80 -18.82 23.61
N TYR A 137 -19.57 -18.29 23.61
CA TYR A 137 -19.31 -16.86 23.66
C TYR A 137 -19.86 -16.14 22.41
N LEU A 138 -19.60 -16.69 21.23
CA LEU A 138 -20.16 -16.20 19.96
C LEU A 138 -21.69 -16.28 19.95
N GLY A 139 -22.27 -17.37 20.48
CA GLY A 139 -23.72 -17.54 20.59
C GLY A 139 -24.39 -16.49 21.46
N LYS A 140 -23.77 -16.10 22.58
CA LYS A 140 -24.26 -15.00 23.45
C LYS A 140 -24.35 -13.68 22.69
N TRP A 141 -23.29 -13.31 21.97
CA TRP A 141 -23.26 -12.08 21.19
C TRP A 141 -24.23 -12.09 20.01
N ARG A 142 -24.35 -13.21 19.30
CA ARG A 142 -25.34 -13.37 18.22
C ARG A 142 -26.77 -13.17 18.70
N LYS A 143 -27.14 -13.72 19.86
CA LYS A 143 -28.47 -13.54 20.45
C LYS A 143 -28.76 -12.09 20.86
N ARG A 144 -27.73 -11.36 21.30
CA ARG A 144 -27.85 -9.94 21.68
C ARG A 144 -28.13 -9.05 20.48
N GLU A 145 -27.38 -9.25 19.39
CA GLU A 145 -27.49 -8.43 18.17
C GLU A 145 -28.58 -8.90 17.21
N GLN A 146 -29.24 -10.03 17.51
CA GLN A 146 -30.33 -10.56 16.69
C GLN A 146 -31.53 -9.60 16.73
N LYS A 147 -31.75 -8.90 15.62
CA LYS A 147 -32.99 -8.14 15.40
C LYS A 147 -34.16 -9.11 15.35
N ARG A 148 -35.28 -8.76 16.01
CA ARG A 148 -36.51 -9.54 15.91
C ARG A 148 -37.01 -9.45 14.46
N LEU A 149 -37.42 -10.58 13.91
CA LEU A 149 -37.90 -10.65 12.52
C LEU A 149 -39.31 -10.07 12.35
N ILE A 150 -39.97 -9.70 13.45
CA ILE A 150 -41.31 -9.13 13.50
C ILE A 150 -41.32 -8.12 14.67
N ASP A 151 -41.74 -6.89 14.39
CA ASP A 151 -42.29 -5.95 15.38
C ASP A 151 -43.79 -6.20 15.54
#